data_AF-Q2IQT7-F1
#
_entry.id   AF-Q2IQT7-F1
#
_cell.length_a   1.000
_cell.length_b   1.000
_cell.length_c   1.000
_cell.angle_alpha   90.00
_cell.angle_beta   90.00
_cell.angle_gamma   90.00
#
_symmetry.space_group_name_H-M   'P 1'
#
loop_
_entity.id
_entity.type
_entity.pdbx_description
1 polymer ?
#
loop_
_entity_poly.entity_id
_entity_poly.type
_entity_poly.pdbx_seq_one_letter_code
_entity_poly.pdbx_strand_id
1 'polypeptide(L)'
;MTPSAALLALALAAPPPLALTVSAERIALPAAAAPVRLEARPLERRVALRVPAAATAALARRLRGASRLCPAVDAAPGEVVLRCTARWVRAAVVEGLPGPTLDLFELSVPPWRPEEEGPPLVPFDGAALGLGPCPGERPAARGECALAAGDLAAARAAFEEALAAGASAHAQLRLGDLDLREDRPDAAVERWRRARAEAPWGRLAAERLCELEPGCLAAGGRAAVFDALAVERPLRADLVLRRIRLRALAGDLAGAARAVAEDSRPAGACAGAAAWCRHVLLVALRQPGADGAAALAAYLDVPGRGEGPLALELARAAADRALQAGAPRFAAAVLAGQTGRVPRDELSDHLRRVVELYAAAGDAVRGREVARFARTRLPAAELERAPWRAAIAALRPPAVPAAPAARARAPAPAPADDGDLRAARAAVEAARLGAAPATRP
;
A
#
# COMPACT_ATOMS: atom_id res chain seq x y z
N MET A 1 -12.34 3.91 -38.75
CA MET A 1 -12.03 3.63 -37.33
C MET A 1 -10.53 3.73 -37.16
N THR A 2 -10.04 4.93 -36.88
CA THR A 2 -8.62 5.25 -36.66
C THR A 2 -8.28 5.01 -35.18
N PRO A 3 -7.12 4.41 -34.85
CA PRO A 3 -6.74 4.22 -33.46
C PRO A 3 -6.33 5.58 -32.88
N SER A 4 -7.00 5.98 -31.80
CA SER A 4 -6.61 7.11 -30.97
C SER A 4 -5.20 6.88 -30.42
N ALA A 5 -4.23 7.67 -30.90
CA ALA A 5 -2.94 7.81 -30.26
C ALA A 5 -3.16 8.49 -28.90
N ALA A 6 -3.07 7.72 -27.82
CA ALA A 6 -2.97 8.25 -26.47
C ALA A 6 -1.59 8.93 -26.33
N LEU A 7 -1.56 10.25 -26.51
CA LEU A 7 -0.45 11.09 -26.09
C LEU A 7 -0.35 11.01 -24.56
N LEU A 8 0.54 10.14 -24.06
CA LEU A 8 1.03 10.22 -22.69
C LEU A 8 1.89 11.48 -22.57
N ALA A 9 1.31 12.54 -22.03
CA ALA A 9 2.09 13.66 -21.51
C ALA A 9 2.94 13.13 -20.34
N LEU A 10 4.23 12.94 -20.58
CA LEU A 10 5.23 12.92 -19.51
C LEU A 10 5.22 14.33 -18.93
N ALA A 11 4.45 14.56 -17.86
CA ALA A 11 4.64 15.74 -17.05
C ALA A 11 6.07 15.67 -16.50
N LEU A 12 6.96 16.50 -17.07
CA LEU A 12 8.30 16.71 -16.53
C LEU A 12 8.12 17.21 -15.09
N ALA A 13 8.43 16.34 -14.14
CA ALA A 13 8.41 16.70 -12.73
C ALA A 13 9.42 17.83 -12.50
N ALA A 14 8.93 19.00 -12.07
CA ALA A 14 9.80 20.07 -11.61
C ALA A 14 10.68 19.56 -10.44
N PRO A 15 11.95 20.03 -10.34
CA PRO A 15 12.77 19.71 -9.19
C PRO A 15 12.10 20.24 -7.91
N PRO A 16 12.22 19.52 -6.78
CA PRO A 16 11.70 20.03 -5.51
C PRO A 16 12.38 21.34 -5.11
N PRO A 17 11.74 22.18 -4.28
CA PRO A 17 12.38 23.38 -3.75
C PRO A 17 13.68 23.04 -3.02
N LEU A 18 14.70 23.88 -3.20
CA LEU A 18 16.01 23.67 -2.56
C LEU A 18 15.92 23.63 -1.03
N ALA A 19 15.01 24.41 -0.43
CA ALA A 19 14.78 24.42 1.02
C ALA A 19 14.28 23.06 1.58
N LEU A 20 13.70 22.21 0.72
CA LEU A 20 13.17 20.89 1.08
C LEU A 20 14.08 19.74 0.60
N THR A 21 15.24 20.06 0.03
CA THR A 21 16.17 19.09 -0.58
C THR A 21 17.44 18.99 0.27
N VAL A 22 17.76 17.78 0.74
CA VAL A 22 19.00 17.49 1.48
C VAL A 22 20.15 17.24 0.53
N SER A 23 19.91 16.42 -0.50
CA SER A 23 20.90 16.05 -1.50
C SER A 23 20.22 15.71 -2.82
N ALA A 24 20.97 15.78 -3.92
CA ALA A 24 20.48 15.47 -5.26
C ALA A 24 21.54 14.70 -6.06
N GLU A 25 21.09 13.73 -6.83
CA GLU A 25 21.92 12.94 -7.76
C GLU A 25 21.28 12.95 -9.15
N ARG A 26 22.12 13.06 -10.18
CA ARG A 26 21.70 12.98 -11.58
C ARG A 26 22.47 11.87 -12.28
N ILE A 27 21.75 10.92 -12.85
CA ILE A 27 22.32 9.71 -13.45
C ILE A 27 21.89 9.64 -14.92
N ALA A 28 22.85 9.67 -15.85
CA ALA A 28 22.54 9.53 -17.27
C ALA A 28 22.06 8.11 -17.60
N LEU A 29 20.89 8.02 -18.24
CA LEU A 29 20.27 6.79 -18.69
C LEU A 29 20.66 6.48 -20.14
N PRO A 30 20.77 5.20 -20.54
CA PRO A 30 21.00 4.83 -21.93
C PRO A 30 19.81 5.26 -22.81
N ALA A 31 20.04 5.86 -23.98
CA ALA A 31 18.97 6.25 -24.90
C ALA A 31 18.06 5.08 -25.31
N ALA A 32 18.63 3.87 -25.44
CA ALA A 32 17.88 2.65 -25.74
C ALA A 32 16.90 2.20 -24.63
N ALA A 33 16.91 2.84 -23.46
CA ALA A 33 15.97 2.56 -22.37
C ALA A 33 14.62 3.28 -22.53
N ALA A 34 14.50 4.24 -23.45
CA ALA A 34 13.27 4.98 -23.68
C ALA A 34 12.20 4.11 -24.41
N PRO A 35 10.90 4.26 -24.08
CA PRO A 35 10.36 5.10 -23.01
C PRO A 35 10.57 4.48 -21.63
N VAL A 36 11.00 5.31 -20.67
CA VAL A 36 11.13 4.90 -19.27
C VAL A 36 9.90 5.39 -18.51
N ARG A 37 9.16 4.49 -17.88
CA ARG A 37 8.14 4.89 -16.88
C ARG A 37 8.73 4.76 -15.50
N LEU A 38 8.65 5.83 -14.72
CA LEU A 38 9.14 5.87 -13.36
C LEU A 38 8.00 5.74 -12.36
N GLU A 39 8.26 4.98 -11.30
CA GLU A 39 7.35 4.81 -10.17
C GLU A 39 8.17 4.89 -8.88
N ALA A 40 7.99 5.96 -8.11
CA ALA A 40 8.61 6.11 -6.79
C ALA A 40 7.67 5.57 -5.70
N ARG A 41 8.19 4.70 -4.83
CA ARG A 41 7.47 4.10 -3.70
C ARG A 41 8.24 4.35 -2.40
N PRO A 42 8.15 5.57 -1.82
CA PRO A 42 8.90 5.95 -0.62
C PRO A 42 8.67 5.03 0.59
N LEU A 43 7.45 4.54 0.81
CA LEU A 43 7.12 3.56 1.86
C LEU A 43 7.88 2.24 1.71
N GLU A 44 8.12 1.82 0.47
CA GLU A 44 8.92 0.63 0.14
C GLU A 44 10.42 0.95 -0.02
N ARG A 45 10.81 2.23 0.13
CA ARG A 45 12.14 2.75 -0.19
C ARG A 45 12.64 2.29 -1.56
N ARG A 46 11.78 2.43 -2.56
CA ARG A 46 11.98 1.89 -3.90
C ARG A 46 11.74 2.94 -4.98
N VAL A 47 12.57 2.92 -6.02
CA VAL A 47 12.30 3.58 -7.30
C VAL A 47 12.30 2.51 -8.39
N ALA A 48 11.19 2.34 -9.09
CA ALA A 48 11.05 1.39 -10.18
C ALA A 48 11.07 2.11 -11.53
N LEU A 49 11.82 1.56 -12.48
CA LEU A 49 11.89 2.00 -13.87
C LEU A 49 11.37 0.86 -14.75
N ARG A 50 10.23 1.07 -15.39
CA ARG A 50 9.72 0.16 -16.41
C ARG A 50 10.28 0.55 -17.77
N VAL A 51 10.90 -0.42 -18.43
CA VAL A 51 11.62 -0.26 -19.69
C VAL A 51 11.36 -1.46 -20.59
N PRO A 52 11.66 -1.38 -21.90
CA PRO A 52 11.64 -2.57 -22.76
C PRO A 52 12.53 -3.69 -22.18
N ALA A 53 12.08 -4.95 -22.24
CA ALA A 53 12.80 -6.09 -21.66
C ALA A 53 14.24 -6.24 -22.20
N ALA A 54 14.46 -5.91 -23.47
CA ALA A 54 15.79 -5.90 -24.09
C ALA A 54 16.74 -4.86 -23.48
N ALA A 55 16.22 -3.76 -22.91
CA ALA A 55 17.00 -2.70 -22.31
C ALA A 55 17.31 -2.92 -20.82
N THR A 56 16.60 -3.85 -20.15
CA THR A 56 16.68 -4.07 -18.70
C THR A 56 18.12 -4.34 -18.23
N ALA A 57 18.83 -5.29 -18.87
CA ALA A 57 20.17 -5.67 -18.43
C ALA A 57 21.19 -4.54 -18.60
N ALA A 58 21.09 -3.77 -19.69
CA ALA A 58 21.96 -2.62 -19.93
C ALA A 58 21.72 -1.50 -18.91
N LEU A 59 20.45 -1.19 -18.65
CA LEU A 59 20.06 -0.19 -17.66
C LEU A 59 20.49 -0.60 -16.23
N ALA A 60 20.24 -1.84 -15.82
CA ALA A 60 20.64 -2.33 -14.51
C ALA A 60 22.16 -2.24 -14.30
N ARG A 61 22.97 -2.60 -15.30
CA ARG A 61 24.43 -2.43 -15.24
C ARG A 61 24.84 -0.97 -15.09
N ARG A 62 24.16 -0.05 -15.78
CA ARG A 62 24.44 1.39 -15.70
C ARG A 62 24.12 1.96 -14.33
N LEU A 63 23.06 1.49 -13.68
CA LEU A 63 22.59 2.01 -12.39
C LEU A 63 23.32 1.43 -11.18
N ARG A 64 23.89 0.22 -11.29
CA ARG A 64 24.66 -0.39 -10.18
C ARG A 64 25.81 0.50 -9.75
N GLY A 65 25.80 0.92 -8.49
CA GLY A 65 26.81 1.82 -7.92
C GLY A 65 26.76 3.26 -8.43
N ALA A 66 25.77 3.63 -9.25
CA ALA A 66 25.64 4.99 -9.77
C ALA A 66 24.97 5.96 -8.78
N SER A 67 24.28 5.43 -7.77
CA SER A 67 23.54 6.20 -6.77
C SER A 67 24.02 5.86 -5.37
N ARG A 68 24.25 6.87 -4.52
CA ARG A 68 24.44 6.70 -3.07
C ARG A 68 23.10 6.68 -2.34
N LEU A 69 22.09 7.37 -2.88
CA LEU A 69 20.72 7.36 -2.36
C LEU A 69 20.04 5.99 -2.52
N CYS A 70 20.29 5.33 -3.66
CA CYS A 70 19.71 4.04 -4.01
C CYS A 70 20.77 3.06 -4.54
N PRO A 71 21.64 2.52 -3.65
CA PRO A 71 22.82 1.77 -4.06
C PRO A 71 22.52 0.35 -4.58
N ALA A 72 21.43 -0.27 -4.15
CA ALA A 72 21.06 -1.63 -4.53
C ALA A 72 20.13 -1.61 -5.75
N VAL A 73 20.42 -2.47 -6.73
CA VAL A 73 19.69 -2.53 -8.01
C VAL A 73 19.31 -3.97 -8.34
N ASP A 74 18.01 -4.23 -8.34
CA ASP A 74 17.40 -5.47 -8.79
C ASP A 74 16.89 -5.31 -10.22
N ALA A 75 16.89 -6.39 -11.01
CA ALA A 75 16.43 -6.37 -12.38
C ALA A 75 15.59 -7.60 -12.69
N ALA A 76 14.42 -7.37 -13.29
CA ALA A 76 13.53 -8.38 -13.84
C ALA A 76 13.17 -8.01 -15.27
N PRO A 77 12.77 -8.94 -16.15
CA PRO A 77 12.41 -8.60 -17.53
C PRO A 77 11.38 -7.46 -17.59
N GLY A 78 11.78 -6.32 -18.16
CA GLY A 78 10.93 -5.13 -18.31
C GLY A 78 10.93 -4.15 -17.13
N GLU A 79 11.68 -4.43 -16.06
CA GLU A 79 11.70 -3.61 -14.85
C GLU A 79 13.10 -3.57 -14.19
N VAL A 80 13.56 -2.38 -13.85
CA VAL A 80 14.74 -2.17 -13.01
C VAL A 80 14.32 -1.46 -11.73
N VAL A 81 14.71 -2.01 -10.58
CA VAL A 81 14.30 -1.56 -9.26
C VAL A 81 15.52 -1.09 -8.49
N LEU A 82 15.55 0.19 -8.12
CA LEU A 82 16.53 0.74 -7.20
C LEU A 82 15.95 0.69 -5.77
N ARG A 83 16.73 0.17 -4.83
CA ARG A 83 16.41 0.18 -3.39
C ARG A 83 17.21 1.27 -2.70
N CYS A 84 16.50 2.11 -1.97
CA CYS A 84 17.00 3.35 -1.39
C CYS A 84 17.33 3.20 0.09
N THR A 85 18.44 3.80 0.51
CA THR A 85 18.84 3.93 1.91
C THR A 85 18.32 5.24 2.49
N ALA A 86 18.25 6.28 1.65
CA ALA A 86 17.61 7.55 1.99
C ALA A 86 16.14 7.35 2.37
N ARG A 87 15.70 8.09 3.39
CA ARG A 87 14.38 7.89 3.99
C ARG A 87 13.26 8.37 3.08
N TRP A 88 13.44 9.53 2.47
CA TRP A 88 12.45 10.16 1.59
C TRP A 88 13.13 10.52 0.28
N VAL A 89 12.78 9.78 -0.77
CA VAL A 89 13.34 9.96 -2.11
C VAL A 89 12.24 10.40 -3.05
N ARG A 90 12.46 11.53 -3.73
CA ARG A 90 11.75 11.91 -4.95
C ARG A 90 12.60 11.52 -6.15
N ALA A 91 11.96 11.05 -7.21
CA ALA A 91 12.64 10.66 -8.42
C ALA A 91 11.90 11.17 -9.66
N ALA A 92 12.65 11.59 -10.67
CA ALA A 92 12.13 12.07 -11.93
C ALA A 92 12.98 11.56 -13.10
N VAL A 93 12.35 11.29 -14.24
CA VAL A 93 13.07 11.11 -15.50
C VAL A 93 12.95 12.41 -16.27
N VAL A 94 14.09 13.02 -16.59
CA VAL A 94 14.18 14.26 -17.34
C VAL A 94 14.71 13.95 -18.73
N GLU A 95 13.94 14.28 -19.75
CA GLU A 95 14.38 14.19 -21.14
C GLU A 95 15.26 15.40 -21.47
N GLY A 96 16.43 15.17 -22.06
CA GLY A 96 17.38 16.23 -22.38
C GLY A 96 18.51 15.76 -23.31
N LEU A 97 19.39 16.68 -23.71
CA LEU A 97 20.59 16.36 -24.47
C LEU A 97 21.78 16.15 -23.50
N PRO A 98 22.59 15.09 -23.66
CA PRO A 98 22.64 14.13 -24.77
C PRO A 98 21.71 12.91 -24.64
N GLY A 99 20.87 12.82 -23.60
CA GLY A 99 19.89 11.75 -23.42
C GLY A 99 19.11 11.89 -22.09
N PRO A 100 18.18 10.97 -21.80
CA PRO A 100 17.39 11.03 -20.57
C PRO A 100 18.27 10.88 -19.32
N THR A 101 17.91 11.58 -18.25
CA THR A 101 18.55 11.44 -16.93
C THR A 101 17.53 11.01 -15.88
N LEU A 102 17.97 10.17 -14.95
CA LEU A 102 17.27 9.92 -13.70
C LEU A 102 17.79 10.91 -12.66
N ASP A 103 16.91 11.80 -12.22
CA ASP A 103 17.18 12.72 -11.12
C ASP A 103 16.58 12.12 -9.84
N LEU A 104 17.40 12.01 -8.80
CA LEU A 104 17.03 11.54 -7.47
C LEU A 104 17.26 12.67 -6.47
N PHE A 105 16.28 12.95 -5.64
CA PHE A 105 16.35 13.99 -4.61
C PHE A 105 16.04 13.36 -3.25
N GLU A 106 16.94 13.53 -2.30
CA GLU A 106 16.66 13.26 -0.90
C GLU A 106 15.93 14.46 -0.30
N LEU A 107 14.75 14.22 0.27
CA LEU A 107 13.93 15.27 0.85
C LEU A 107 14.18 15.39 2.36
N SER A 108 14.11 16.61 2.88
CA SER A 108 14.16 16.90 4.33
C SER A 108 12.78 16.74 5.00
N VAL A 109 11.75 16.45 4.21
CA VAL A 109 10.35 16.26 4.63
C VAL A 109 9.73 15.07 3.88
N PRO A 110 8.63 14.48 4.40
CA PRO A 110 7.85 13.47 3.70
C PRO A 110 7.44 13.91 2.28
N PRO A 111 7.45 13.00 1.28
CA PRO A 111 7.00 13.30 -0.08
C PRO A 111 5.54 13.77 -0.11
N TRP A 112 5.20 14.82 -0.85
CA TRP A 112 3.83 15.37 -0.82
C TRP A 112 2.99 15.06 -2.05
N ARG A 113 3.62 14.53 -3.11
CA ARG A 113 2.91 14.20 -4.36
C ARG A 113 2.09 12.91 -4.23
N PRO A 114 0.87 12.85 -4.78
CA PRO A 114 0.04 11.63 -4.74
C PRO A 114 0.75 10.40 -5.31
N GLU A 115 1.49 10.58 -6.39
CA GLU A 115 2.24 9.53 -7.09
C GLU A 115 3.43 9.02 -6.26
N GLU A 116 3.89 9.84 -5.30
CA GLU A 116 4.98 9.57 -4.35
C GLU A 116 4.43 9.25 -2.95
N GLU A 117 3.18 8.81 -2.83
CA GLU A 117 2.54 8.47 -1.55
C GLU A 117 2.40 9.67 -0.59
N GLY A 118 2.09 10.83 -1.19
CA GLY A 118 1.65 12.05 -0.52
C GLY A 118 0.39 11.85 0.33
N PRO A 119 0.03 12.85 1.16
CA PRO A 119 -1.14 12.77 2.02
C PRO A 119 -2.41 12.52 1.19
N PRO A 120 -3.26 11.54 1.57
CA PRO A 120 -4.52 11.32 0.88
C PRO A 120 -5.44 12.53 1.05
N LEU A 121 -5.98 13.05 -0.04
CA LEU A 121 -6.96 14.13 -0.02
C LEU A 121 -8.37 13.55 0.12
N VAL A 122 -8.87 13.49 1.35
CA VAL A 122 -10.22 12.98 1.65
C VAL A 122 -11.19 14.16 1.81
N PRO A 123 -12.35 14.14 1.12
CA PRO A 123 -13.36 15.16 1.29
C PRO A 123 -13.93 15.12 2.72
N PHE A 124 -14.32 16.27 3.24
CA PHE A 124 -15.06 16.35 4.48
C PHE A 124 -16.55 16.19 4.21
N ASP A 125 -17.26 15.56 5.14
CA ASP A 125 -18.72 15.52 5.08
C ASP A 125 -19.28 16.93 5.35
N GLY A 126 -19.73 17.58 4.28
CA GLY A 126 -20.31 18.92 4.34
C GLY A 126 -21.53 18.99 5.25
N ALA A 127 -22.35 17.94 5.33
CA ALA A 127 -23.50 17.90 6.23
C ALA A 127 -23.03 17.87 7.70
N ALA A 128 -22.03 17.04 8.01
CA ALA A 128 -21.45 16.95 9.34
C ALA A 128 -20.72 18.24 9.78
N LEU A 129 -20.29 19.06 8.83
CA LEU A 129 -19.66 20.37 9.06
C LEU A 129 -20.66 21.55 9.04
N GLY A 130 -21.96 21.31 8.86
CA GLY A 130 -22.95 22.39 8.72
C GLY A 130 -22.84 23.21 7.41
N LEU A 131 -22.10 22.69 6.42
CA LEU A 131 -21.99 23.23 5.06
C LEU A 131 -23.17 22.81 4.16
N GLY A 132 -23.88 21.75 4.54
CA GLY A 132 -25.00 21.17 3.81
C GLY A 132 -24.60 19.91 3.02
N PRO A 133 -25.58 19.10 2.58
CA PRO A 133 -25.31 17.88 1.83
C PRO A 133 -24.91 18.19 0.38
N CYS A 134 -24.32 17.21 -0.30
CA CYS A 134 -24.07 17.32 -1.74
C CYS A 134 -25.40 17.39 -2.53
N PRO A 135 -25.48 18.24 -3.59
CA PRO A 135 -24.36 18.91 -4.27
C PRO A 135 -23.83 20.20 -3.61
N GLY A 136 -24.43 20.67 -2.51
CA GLY A 136 -24.01 21.85 -1.76
C GLY A 136 -24.53 23.17 -2.34
N GLU A 137 -25.11 24.02 -1.49
CA GLU A 137 -25.65 25.33 -1.91
C GLU A 137 -24.58 26.45 -1.83
N ARG A 138 -23.63 26.31 -0.90
CA ARG A 138 -22.54 27.27 -0.69
C ARG A 138 -21.29 26.86 -1.47
N PRO A 139 -20.46 27.81 -1.94
CA PRO A 139 -19.26 27.49 -2.71
C PRO A 139 -18.32 26.51 -2.00
N ALA A 140 -18.09 26.67 -0.70
CA ALA A 140 -17.26 25.73 0.07
C ALA A 140 -17.84 24.30 0.14
N ALA A 141 -19.18 24.16 0.21
CA ALA A 141 -19.83 22.85 0.17
C ALA A 141 -19.70 22.20 -1.21
N ARG A 142 -19.89 22.98 -2.28
CA ARG A 142 -19.64 22.53 -3.66
C ARG A 142 -18.21 22.07 -3.86
N GLY A 143 -17.24 22.76 -3.24
CA GLY A 143 -15.83 22.37 -3.24
C GLY A 143 -15.60 20.97 -2.66
N GLU A 144 -16.16 20.67 -1.49
CA GLU A 144 -16.06 19.33 -0.88
C GLU A 144 -16.76 18.25 -1.72
N CYS A 145 -17.91 18.57 -2.32
CA CYS A 145 -18.62 17.64 -3.21
C CYS A 145 -17.85 17.36 -4.50
N ALA A 146 -17.19 18.37 -5.07
CA ALA A 146 -16.30 18.19 -6.21
C ALA A 146 -15.06 17.35 -5.85
N LEU A 147 -14.48 17.55 -4.66
CA LEU A 147 -13.42 16.67 -4.14
C LEU A 147 -13.90 15.22 -4.03
N ALA A 148 -15.11 15.00 -3.50
CA ALA A 148 -15.70 13.66 -3.39
C ALA A 148 -15.95 13.00 -4.76
N ALA A 149 -16.26 13.79 -5.79
CA ALA A 149 -16.38 13.34 -7.17
C ALA A 149 -15.03 13.14 -7.89
N GLY A 150 -13.92 13.54 -7.27
CA GLY A 150 -12.59 13.53 -7.88
C GLY A 150 -12.34 14.66 -8.89
N ASP A 151 -13.23 15.65 -8.98
CA ASP A 151 -13.09 16.80 -9.87
C ASP A 151 -12.31 17.92 -9.17
N LEU A 152 -10.98 17.83 -9.25
CA LEU A 152 -10.07 18.77 -8.59
C LEU A 152 -10.18 20.19 -9.15
N ALA A 153 -10.51 20.34 -10.44
CA ALA A 153 -10.63 21.64 -11.08
C ALA A 153 -11.91 22.36 -10.61
N ALA A 154 -13.04 21.65 -10.59
CA ALA A 154 -14.29 22.18 -10.03
C ALA A 154 -14.15 22.48 -8.53
N ALA A 155 -13.45 21.62 -7.78
CA ALA A 155 -13.18 21.86 -6.37
C ALA A 155 -12.39 23.16 -6.15
N ARG A 156 -11.30 23.36 -6.89
CA ARG A 156 -10.51 24.58 -6.86
C ARG A 156 -11.37 25.82 -7.13
N ALA A 157 -12.12 25.83 -8.23
CA ALA A 157 -12.96 26.95 -8.60
C ALA A 157 -13.98 27.30 -7.52
N ALA A 158 -14.62 26.29 -6.91
CA ALA A 158 -15.60 26.49 -5.86
C ALA A 158 -14.98 27.03 -4.55
N PHE A 159 -13.77 26.60 -4.18
CA PHE A 159 -13.07 27.17 -3.02
C PHE A 159 -12.55 28.58 -3.29
N GLU A 160 -12.14 28.90 -4.52
CA GLU A 160 -11.77 30.27 -4.90
C GLU A 160 -12.98 31.21 -4.87
N GLU A 161 -14.14 30.76 -5.34
CA GLU A 161 -15.42 31.47 -5.19
C GLU A 161 -15.78 31.69 -3.71
N ALA A 162 -15.55 30.68 -2.85
CA ALA A 162 -15.77 30.83 -1.41
C ALA A 162 -14.90 31.94 -0.80
N LEU A 163 -13.64 32.08 -1.23
CA LEU A 163 -12.75 33.16 -0.79
C LEU A 163 -13.13 34.52 -1.36
N ALA A 164 -13.64 34.56 -2.59
CA ALA A 164 -14.12 35.80 -3.21
C ALA A 164 -15.37 36.34 -2.49
N ALA A 165 -16.23 35.45 -1.97
CA ALA A 165 -17.42 35.82 -1.22
C ALA A 165 -17.11 36.28 0.23
N GLY A 166 -15.92 35.96 0.77
CA GLY A 166 -15.50 36.37 2.10
C GLY A 166 -14.31 35.57 2.63
N ALA A 167 -13.77 35.97 3.79
CA ALA A 167 -12.73 35.19 4.46
C ALA A 167 -13.25 33.80 4.82
N SER A 168 -12.50 32.75 4.44
CA SER A 168 -12.85 31.37 4.73
C SER A 168 -11.59 30.55 5.00
N ALA A 169 -11.30 30.26 6.28
CA ALA A 169 -10.19 29.40 6.65
C ALA A 169 -10.32 27.98 6.09
N HIS A 170 -11.55 27.47 5.91
CA HIS A 170 -11.82 26.20 5.23
C HIS A 170 -11.32 26.21 3.79
N ALA A 171 -11.70 27.23 3.02
CA ALA A 171 -11.29 27.35 1.63
C ALA A 171 -9.78 27.58 1.49
N GLN A 172 -9.18 28.37 2.40
CA GLN A 172 -7.72 28.51 2.46
C GLN A 172 -7.04 27.16 2.72
N LEU A 173 -7.52 26.37 3.68
CA LEU A 173 -6.97 25.05 4.00
C LEU A 173 -6.99 24.15 2.75
N ARG A 174 -8.15 24.04 2.09
CA ARG A 174 -8.33 23.16 0.92
C ARG A 174 -7.58 23.62 -0.31
N LEU A 175 -7.52 24.92 -0.58
CA LEU A 175 -6.70 25.42 -1.67
C LEU A 175 -5.21 25.21 -1.40
N GLY A 176 -4.77 25.22 -0.13
CA GLY A 176 -3.42 24.82 0.25
C GLY A 176 -3.16 23.34 -0.04
N ASP A 177 -4.10 22.45 0.30
CA ASP A 177 -3.99 21.01 -0.02
C ASP A 177 -3.90 20.78 -1.55
N LEU A 178 -4.68 21.52 -2.35
CA LEU A 178 -4.67 21.44 -3.81
C LEU A 178 -3.37 22.02 -4.41
N ASP A 179 -2.87 23.14 -3.88
CA ASP A 179 -1.60 23.73 -4.28
C ASP A 179 -0.43 22.77 -3.99
N LEU A 180 -0.44 22.10 -2.82
CA LEU A 180 0.57 21.10 -2.49
C LEU A 180 0.54 19.93 -3.48
N ARG A 181 -0.67 19.45 -3.81
CA ARG A 181 -0.86 18.34 -4.75
C ARG A 181 -0.32 18.67 -6.15
N GLU A 182 -0.44 19.93 -6.57
CA GLU A 182 0.10 20.47 -7.82
C GLU A 182 1.61 20.81 -7.74
N ASP A 183 2.30 20.35 -6.70
CA ASP A 183 3.73 20.60 -6.46
C ASP A 183 4.08 22.08 -6.28
N ARG A 184 3.18 22.85 -5.65
CA ARG A 184 3.37 24.27 -5.27
C ARG A 184 3.44 24.45 -3.74
N PRO A 185 4.46 23.90 -3.07
CA PRO A 185 4.54 23.89 -1.60
C PRO A 185 4.58 25.28 -0.97
N ASP A 186 5.24 26.27 -1.60
CA ASP A 186 5.29 27.65 -1.07
C ASP A 186 3.89 28.30 -1.05
N ALA A 187 3.11 28.11 -2.12
CA ALA A 187 1.74 28.58 -2.18
C ALA A 187 0.84 27.87 -1.16
N ALA A 188 1.05 26.57 -0.97
CA ALA A 188 0.35 25.79 0.05
C ALA A 188 0.62 26.32 1.48
N VAL A 189 1.89 26.58 1.81
CA VAL A 189 2.31 27.13 3.11
C VAL A 189 1.64 28.47 3.39
N GLU A 190 1.62 29.38 2.42
CA GLU A 190 0.99 30.69 2.58
C GLU A 190 -0.52 30.60 2.83
N ARG A 191 -1.20 29.67 2.16
CA ARG A 191 -2.63 29.43 2.39
C ARG A 191 -2.90 28.83 3.76
N TRP A 192 -2.12 27.84 4.18
CA TRP A 192 -2.29 27.23 5.50
C TRP A 192 -1.97 28.21 6.64
N ARG A 193 -0.99 29.11 6.47
CA ARG A 193 -0.73 30.19 7.43
C ARG A 193 -1.96 31.06 7.65
N ARG A 194 -2.70 31.38 6.59
CA ARG A 194 -3.97 32.15 6.67
C ARG A 194 -5.08 31.35 7.34
N ALA A 195 -5.21 30.06 7.03
CA ALA A 195 -6.18 29.17 7.67
C ALA A 195 -5.92 28.94 9.16
N ARG A 196 -4.66 29.12 9.62
CA ARG A 196 -4.23 28.79 10.99
C ARG A 196 -4.96 29.57 12.10
N ALA A 197 -5.47 30.76 11.79
CA ALA A 197 -6.03 31.68 12.78
C ALA A 197 -7.44 31.30 13.27
N GLU A 198 -8.16 30.41 12.59
CA GLU A 198 -9.59 30.17 12.84
C GLU A 198 -9.87 28.71 13.20
N ALA A 199 -10.60 28.47 14.30
CA ALA A 199 -11.11 27.15 14.63
C ALA A 199 -12.28 26.75 13.71
N PRO A 200 -12.46 25.46 13.39
CA PRO A 200 -11.61 24.31 13.76
C PRO A 200 -10.40 24.10 12.83
N TRP A 201 -10.29 24.87 11.75
CA TRP A 201 -9.33 24.69 10.66
C TRP A 201 -7.87 24.90 11.07
N GLY A 202 -7.64 25.74 12.09
CA GLY A 202 -6.30 26.15 12.46
C GLY A 202 -5.40 25.01 12.92
N ARG A 203 -5.98 23.97 13.53
CA ARG A 203 -5.26 22.77 13.94
C ARG A 203 -4.86 21.90 12.76
N LEU A 204 -5.78 21.74 11.80
CA LEU A 204 -5.47 21.08 10.54
C LEU A 204 -4.33 21.82 9.84
N ALA A 205 -4.48 23.13 9.60
CA ALA A 205 -3.42 23.95 9.01
C ALA A 205 -2.06 23.83 9.72
N ALA A 206 -2.03 23.82 11.05
CA ALA A 206 -0.81 23.62 11.82
C ALA A 206 -0.16 22.24 11.57
N GLU A 207 -0.96 21.19 11.37
CA GLU A 207 -0.46 19.88 10.99
C GLU A 207 0.17 19.89 9.58
N ARG A 208 -0.44 20.56 8.61
CA ARG A 208 0.09 20.60 7.23
C ARG A 208 1.41 21.36 7.17
N LEU A 209 1.49 22.46 7.92
CA LEU A 209 2.73 23.21 8.10
C LEU A 209 3.81 22.34 8.74
N CYS A 210 3.46 21.56 9.76
CA CYS A 210 4.39 20.64 10.43
C CYS A 210 4.93 19.55 9.49
N GLU A 211 4.12 19.02 8.57
CA GLU A 211 4.60 18.05 7.57
C GLU A 211 5.66 18.61 6.63
N LEU A 212 5.66 19.92 6.37
CA LEU A 212 6.67 20.60 5.53
C LEU A 212 7.79 21.28 6.34
N GLU A 213 7.81 21.11 7.66
CA GLU A 213 8.82 21.68 8.53
C GLU A 213 9.68 20.54 9.14
N PRO A 214 10.93 20.33 8.66
CA PRO A 214 11.78 19.24 9.14
C PRO A 214 11.94 19.20 10.66
N GLY A 215 12.06 20.38 11.29
CA GLY A 215 12.19 20.51 12.74
C GLY A 215 10.96 20.04 13.50
N CYS A 216 9.76 20.20 12.94
CA CYS A 216 8.52 19.82 13.59
C CYS A 216 8.36 18.29 13.68
N LEU A 217 8.75 17.56 12.63
CA LEU A 217 8.67 16.10 12.60
C LEU A 217 9.72 15.41 13.48
N ALA A 218 10.86 16.06 13.71
CA ALA A 218 11.92 15.58 14.59
C ALA A 218 11.64 15.87 16.07
N ALA A 219 10.88 16.91 16.39
CA ALA A 219 10.58 17.32 17.76
C ALA A 219 9.57 16.39 18.45
N GLY A 220 9.72 16.22 19.77
CA GLY A 220 8.71 15.55 20.63
C GLY A 220 7.32 16.20 20.61
N GLY A 221 7.21 17.42 20.06
CA GLY A 221 5.95 18.14 19.83
C GLY A 221 5.04 17.54 18.75
N ARG A 222 5.54 16.60 17.92
CA ARG A 222 4.74 15.90 16.90
C ARG A 222 3.47 15.25 17.49
N ALA A 223 3.53 14.72 18.70
CA ALA A 223 2.38 14.04 19.30
C ALA A 223 1.18 15.00 19.51
N ALA A 224 1.44 16.26 19.90
CA ALA A 224 0.39 17.24 20.18
C ALA A 224 -0.24 17.81 18.90
N VAL A 225 0.55 18.01 17.84
CA VAL A 225 0.07 18.52 16.54
C VAL A 225 -0.82 17.49 15.85
N PHE A 226 -0.44 16.21 15.92
CA PHE A 226 -1.15 15.09 15.28
C PHE A 226 -2.13 14.37 16.22
N ASP A 227 -2.54 15.01 17.32
CA ASP A 227 -3.54 14.44 18.22
C ASP A 227 -4.94 14.53 17.62
N ALA A 228 -5.38 13.41 17.04
CA ALA A 228 -6.70 13.27 16.43
C ALA A 228 -7.86 13.33 17.45
N LEU A 229 -7.60 13.11 18.74
CA LEU A 229 -8.64 13.21 19.78
C LEU A 229 -8.98 14.67 20.09
N ALA A 230 -8.05 15.59 19.85
CA ALA A 230 -8.24 17.03 20.00
C ALA A 230 -9.04 17.67 18.84
N VAL A 231 -9.60 16.87 17.93
CA VAL A 231 -10.37 17.33 16.77
C VAL A 231 -11.75 16.68 16.70
N GLU A 232 -12.72 17.47 16.26
CA GLU A 232 -14.09 17.04 16.02
C GLU A 232 -14.17 15.91 14.98
N ARG A 233 -15.16 15.02 15.14
CA ARG A 233 -15.27 13.80 14.32
C ARG A 233 -15.21 14.04 12.80
N PRO A 234 -15.83 15.07 12.21
CA PRO A 234 -15.81 15.26 10.74
C PRO A 234 -14.39 15.49 10.19
N LEU A 235 -13.50 16.04 11.02
CA LEU A 235 -12.13 16.40 10.64
C LEU A 235 -11.09 15.39 11.14
N ARG A 236 -11.49 14.52 12.09
CA ARG A 236 -10.63 13.50 12.69
C ARG A 236 -10.05 12.52 11.69
N ALA A 237 -10.84 12.11 10.69
CA ALA A 237 -10.43 11.13 9.70
C ALA A 237 -9.15 11.56 8.96
N ASP A 238 -9.06 12.83 8.58
CA ASP A 238 -7.88 13.37 7.91
C ASP A 238 -6.61 13.28 8.78
N LEU A 239 -6.68 13.71 10.05
CA LEU A 239 -5.54 13.64 10.97
C LEU A 239 -5.10 12.20 11.23
N VAL A 240 -6.06 11.28 11.34
CA VAL A 240 -5.75 9.86 11.51
C VAL A 240 -4.98 9.32 10.30
N LEU A 241 -5.43 9.60 9.08
CA LEU A 241 -4.76 9.13 7.86
C LEU A 241 -3.34 9.69 7.75
N ARG A 242 -3.16 10.99 8.02
CA ARG A 242 -1.83 11.63 8.04
C ARG A 242 -0.93 11.04 9.12
N ARG A 243 -1.47 10.73 10.31
CA ARG A 243 -0.73 10.02 11.37
C ARG A 243 -0.32 8.60 10.96
N ILE A 244 -1.21 7.82 10.33
CA ILE A 244 -0.89 6.49 9.79
C ILE A 244 0.25 6.62 8.78
N ARG A 245 0.16 7.62 7.89
CA ARG A 245 1.14 7.89 6.84
C ARG A 245 2.51 8.18 7.42
N LEU A 246 2.59 9.08 8.39
CA LEU A 246 3.85 9.46 9.02
C LEU A 246 4.46 8.33 9.85
N ARG A 247 3.66 7.46 10.47
CA ARG A 247 4.16 6.23 11.10
C ARG A 247 4.79 5.31 10.05
N ALA A 248 4.08 5.06 8.95
CA ALA A 248 4.56 4.20 7.88
C ALA A 248 5.86 4.74 7.25
N LEU A 249 5.93 6.05 6.96
CA LEU A 249 7.13 6.73 6.47
C LEU A 249 8.27 6.86 7.50
N ALA A 250 7.98 6.65 8.78
CA ALA A 250 8.99 6.52 9.83
C ALA A 250 9.50 5.09 10.00
N GLY A 251 8.94 4.11 9.28
CA GLY A 251 9.25 2.69 9.44
C GLY A 251 8.52 2.02 10.59
N ASP A 252 7.62 2.71 11.30
CA ASP A 252 6.72 2.10 12.29
C ASP A 252 5.54 1.42 11.57
N LEU A 253 5.85 0.37 10.82
CA LEU A 253 4.87 -0.34 9.99
C LEU A 253 3.92 -1.18 10.83
N ALA A 254 4.37 -1.77 11.95
CA ALA A 254 3.49 -2.39 12.93
C ALA A 254 2.47 -1.41 13.54
N GLY A 255 2.91 -0.20 13.94
CA GLY A 255 2.02 0.84 14.46
C GLY A 255 1.06 1.38 13.40
N ALA A 256 1.53 1.55 12.16
CA ALA A 256 0.69 1.95 11.03
C ALA A 256 -0.37 0.88 10.71
N ALA A 257 0.00 -0.40 10.62
CA ALA A 257 -0.93 -1.49 10.34
C ALA A 257 -2.01 -1.65 11.41
N ARG A 258 -1.65 -1.53 12.71
CA ARG A 258 -2.63 -1.54 13.80
C ARG A 258 -3.64 -0.40 13.69
N ALA A 259 -3.16 0.82 13.40
CA ALA A 259 -4.03 1.97 13.20
C ALA A 259 -4.93 1.80 11.96
N VAL A 260 -4.41 1.23 10.86
CA VAL A 260 -5.23 0.86 9.70
C VAL A 260 -6.36 -0.09 10.10
N ALA A 261 -6.09 -1.13 10.87
CA ALA A 261 -7.13 -2.07 11.32
C ALA A 261 -8.20 -1.40 12.21
N GLU A 262 -7.77 -0.58 13.16
CA GLU A 262 -8.66 0.18 14.05
C GLU A 262 -9.60 1.11 13.25
N ASP A 263 -9.04 1.83 12.28
CA ASP A 263 -9.75 2.84 11.48
C ASP A 263 -10.39 2.28 10.20
N SER A 264 -10.28 0.99 9.92
CA SER A 264 -11.00 0.32 8.83
C SER A 264 -12.42 -0.11 9.21
N ARG A 265 -12.82 0.07 10.48
CA ARG A 265 -14.20 -0.16 10.93
C ARG A 265 -15.17 0.81 10.21
N PRO A 266 -16.48 0.51 10.17
CA PRO A 266 -17.48 1.44 9.64
C PRO A 266 -17.35 2.82 10.30
N ALA A 267 -17.39 3.88 9.49
CA ALA A 267 -17.16 5.28 9.90
C ALA A 267 -15.74 5.61 10.43
N GLY A 268 -14.78 4.68 10.33
CA GLY A 268 -13.37 4.95 10.58
C GLY A 268 -12.70 5.70 9.42
N ALA A 269 -11.50 6.24 9.68
CA ALA A 269 -10.81 7.09 8.71
C ALA A 269 -10.46 6.40 7.39
N CYS A 270 -10.24 5.08 7.42
CA CYS A 270 -9.92 4.30 6.22
C CYS A 270 -11.13 4.04 5.32
N ALA A 271 -12.36 4.35 5.74
CA ALA A 271 -13.53 4.22 4.86
C ALA A 271 -13.44 5.15 3.64
N GLY A 272 -12.99 6.40 3.84
CA GLY A 272 -12.79 7.39 2.77
C GLY A 272 -11.47 7.25 2.00
N ALA A 273 -10.57 6.37 2.46
CA ALA A 273 -9.23 6.21 1.90
C ALA A 273 -8.80 4.72 1.82
N ALA A 274 -9.75 3.83 1.54
CA ALA A 274 -9.55 2.38 1.65
C ALA A 274 -8.38 1.86 0.81
N ALA A 275 -8.20 2.36 -0.42
CA ALA A 275 -7.10 1.98 -1.29
C ALA A 275 -5.73 2.32 -0.67
N TRP A 276 -5.60 3.52 -0.10
CA TRP A 276 -4.37 3.98 0.54
C TRP A 276 -4.08 3.21 1.83
N CYS A 277 -5.08 3.00 2.71
CA CYS A 277 -4.90 2.21 3.93
C CYS A 277 -4.51 0.76 3.63
N ARG A 278 -5.11 0.17 2.57
CA ARG A 278 -4.75 -1.18 2.09
C ARG A 278 -3.34 -1.22 1.53
N HIS A 279 -2.88 -0.18 0.85
CA HIS A 279 -1.48 -0.09 0.41
C HIS A 279 -0.51 -0.08 1.59
N VAL A 280 -0.78 0.72 2.64
CA VAL A 280 0.04 0.72 3.87
C VAL A 280 0.10 -0.69 4.49
N LEU A 281 -1.05 -1.37 4.57
CA LEU A 281 -1.12 -2.74 5.09
C LEU A 281 -0.34 -3.73 4.22
N LEU A 282 -0.41 -3.60 2.89
CA LEU A 282 0.34 -4.42 1.94
C LEU A 282 1.85 -4.26 2.12
N VAL A 283 2.33 -3.02 2.24
CA VAL A 283 3.75 -2.72 2.51
C VAL A 283 4.19 -3.38 3.81
N ALA A 284 3.40 -3.27 4.88
CA ALA A 284 3.70 -3.87 6.17
C ALA A 284 3.71 -5.41 6.12
N LEU A 285 2.75 -6.04 5.43
CA LEU A 285 2.69 -7.50 5.26
C LEU A 285 3.94 -8.07 4.56
N ARG A 286 4.53 -7.31 3.63
CA ARG A 286 5.76 -7.69 2.92
C ARG A 286 7.00 -7.64 3.82
N GLN A 287 6.98 -6.92 4.94
CA GLN A 287 8.13 -6.82 5.82
C GLN A 287 8.36 -8.07 6.68
N PRO A 288 9.60 -8.56 6.80
CA PRO A 288 9.91 -9.66 7.71
C PRO A 288 9.66 -9.30 9.18
N GLY A 289 9.65 -10.32 10.05
CA GLY A 289 9.65 -10.12 11.50
C GLY A 289 8.36 -9.53 12.08
N ALA A 290 8.52 -8.69 13.11
CA ALA A 290 7.42 -8.18 13.93
C ALA A 290 6.43 -7.29 13.15
N ASP A 291 6.91 -6.51 12.18
CA ASP A 291 6.06 -5.65 11.34
C ASP A 291 5.09 -6.48 10.51
N GLY A 292 5.60 -7.49 9.80
CA GLY A 292 4.78 -8.41 9.02
C GLY A 292 3.79 -9.19 9.89
N ALA A 293 4.21 -9.63 11.08
CA ALA A 293 3.33 -10.34 12.02
C ALA A 293 2.19 -9.44 12.52
N ALA A 294 2.50 -8.19 12.91
CA ALA A 294 1.50 -7.21 13.31
C ALA A 294 0.53 -6.88 12.16
N ALA A 295 1.05 -6.79 10.93
CA ALA A 295 0.25 -6.58 9.73
C ALA A 295 -0.65 -7.77 9.40
N LEU A 296 -0.22 -9.01 9.65
CA LEU A 296 -1.07 -10.19 9.48
C LEU A 296 -2.26 -10.18 10.45
N ALA A 297 -2.05 -9.80 11.71
CA ALA A 297 -3.15 -9.60 12.65
C ALA A 297 -4.08 -8.48 12.19
N ALA A 298 -3.54 -7.33 11.80
CA ALA A 298 -4.32 -6.21 11.27
C ALA A 298 -5.17 -6.62 10.05
N TYR A 299 -4.60 -7.41 9.13
CA TYR A 299 -5.30 -7.92 7.95
C TYR A 299 -6.56 -8.70 8.30
N LEU A 300 -6.55 -9.49 9.38
CA LEU A 300 -7.73 -10.26 9.82
C LEU A 300 -8.87 -9.36 10.28
N ASP A 301 -8.54 -8.19 10.85
CA ASP A 301 -9.50 -7.25 11.42
C ASP A 301 -10.06 -6.26 10.38
N VAL A 302 -9.44 -6.15 9.20
CA VAL A 302 -9.91 -5.27 8.13
C VAL A 302 -11.17 -5.87 7.45
N PRO A 303 -12.32 -5.16 7.47
CA PRO A 303 -13.51 -5.58 6.74
C PRO A 303 -13.31 -5.46 5.22
N GLY A 304 -13.97 -6.33 4.46
CA GLY A 304 -13.86 -6.32 3.00
C GLY A 304 -12.42 -6.53 2.49
N ARG A 305 -11.52 -7.13 3.28
CA ARG A 305 -10.10 -7.39 2.91
C ARG A 305 -9.92 -8.19 1.61
N GLY A 306 -10.98 -8.86 1.15
CA GLY A 306 -11.01 -9.58 -0.11
C GLY A 306 -11.58 -8.79 -1.28
N GLU A 307 -11.84 -7.49 -1.15
CA GLU A 307 -12.50 -6.66 -2.17
C GLU A 307 -11.58 -5.54 -2.68
N GLY A 308 -11.90 -4.99 -3.85
CA GLY A 308 -11.15 -3.89 -4.46
C GLY A 308 -9.85 -4.29 -5.16
N PRO A 309 -9.12 -3.31 -5.72
CA PRO A 309 -8.01 -3.56 -6.64
C PRO A 309 -6.80 -4.26 -6.00
N LEU A 310 -6.55 -4.03 -4.71
CA LEU A 310 -5.42 -4.63 -3.98
C LEU A 310 -5.75 -5.98 -3.30
N ALA A 311 -6.97 -6.52 -3.47
CA ALA A 311 -7.42 -7.70 -2.73
C ALA A 311 -6.52 -8.93 -2.94
N LEU A 312 -6.15 -9.21 -4.19
CA LEU A 312 -5.33 -10.37 -4.54
C LEU A 312 -3.90 -10.21 -4.00
N GLU A 313 -3.33 -9.01 -4.11
CA GLU A 313 -1.97 -8.71 -3.64
C GLU A 313 -1.88 -8.77 -2.11
N LEU A 314 -2.88 -8.23 -1.41
CA LEU A 314 -3.01 -8.36 0.05
C LEU A 314 -3.12 -9.82 0.47
N ALA A 315 -3.95 -10.61 -0.21
CA ALA A 315 -4.11 -12.03 0.11
C ALA A 315 -2.82 -12.83 -0.13
N ARG A 316 -2.07 -12.53 -1.21
CA ARG A 316 -0.76 -13.12 -1.48
C ARG A 316 0.24 -12.78 -0.37
N ALA A 317 0.37 -11.50 -0.03
CA ALA A 317 1.29 -11.07 1.03
C ALA A 317 0.90 -11.64 2.41
N ALA A 318 -0.39 -11.71 2.72
CA ALA A 318 -0.89 -12.33 3.94
C ALA A 318 -0.64 -13.84 3.98
N ALA A 319 -0.82 -14.55 2.87
CA ALA A 319 -0.53 -15.97 2.76
C ALA A 319 0.97 -16.26 2.90
N ASP A 320 1.83 -15.45 2.27
CA ASP A 320 3.29 -15.54 2.42
C ASP A 320 3.71 -15.34 3.88
N ARG A 321 3.14 -14.32 4.53
CA ARG A 321 3.39 -14.02 5.94
C ARG A 321 2.91 -15.13 6.87
N ALA A 322 1.73 -15.67 6.61
CA ALA A 322 1.18 -16.78 7.38
C ALA A 322 1.99 -18.07 7.21
N LEU A 323 2.48 -18.35 6.00
CA LEU A 323 3.36 -19.48 5.74
C LEU A 323 4.67 -19.35 6.53
N GLN A 324 5.29 -18.16 6.53
CA GLN A 324 6.48 -17.87 7.33
C GLN A 324 6.22 -18.01 8.84
N ALA A 325 5.00 -17.74 9.28
CA ALA A 325 4.55 -17.93 10.65
C ALA A 325 4.14 -19.39 10.98
N GLY A 326 4.33 -20.35 10.07
CA GLY A 326 4.01 -21.76 10.28
C GLY A 326 2.52 -22.09 10.18
N ALA A 327 1.72 -21.26 9.48
CA ALA A 327 0.27 -21.44 9.30
C ALA A 327 -0.11 -21.75 7.83
N PRO A 328 0.37 -22.86 7.23
CA PRO A 328 0.11 -23.19 5.82
C PRO A 328 -1.38 -23.41 5.51
N ARG A 329 -2.19 -23.91 6.47
CA ARG A 329 -3.64 -24.07 6.25
C ARG A 329 -4.34 -22.73 6.06
N PHE A 330 -3.97 -21.75 6.89
CA PHE A 330 -4.51 -20.40 6.79
C PHE A 330 -4.07 -19.75 5.47
N ALA A 331 -2.79 -19.88 5.10
CA ALA A 331 -2.28 -19.39 3.82
C ALA A 331 -3.06 -19.99 2.63
N ALA A 332 -3.32 -21.29 2.64
CA ALA A 332 -4.12 -21.97 1.63
C ALA A 332 -5.55 -21.43 1.56
N ALA A 333 -6.20 -21.24 2.70
CA ALA A 333 -7.57 -20.73 2.77
C ALA A 333 -7.69 -19.28 2.24
N VAL A 334 -6.75 -18.41 2.61
CA VAL A 334 -6.69 -17.02 2.12
C VAL A 334 -6.56 -16.99 0.59
N LEU A 335 -5.64 -17.77 0.03
CA LEU A 335 -5.43 -17.83 -1.42
C LEU A 335 -6.61 -18.48 -2.15
N ALA A 336 -7.17 -19.56 -1.60
CA ALA A 336 -8.34 -20.23 -2.18
C ALA A 336 -9.53 -19.26 -2.31
N GLY A 337 -9.76 -18.43 -1.30
CA GLY A 337 -10.83 -17.42 -1.30
C GLY A 337 -10.67 -16.32 -2.37
N GLN A 338 -9.47 -16.14 -2.94
CA GLN A 338 -9.23 -15.17 -4.02
C GLN A 338 -9.18 -15.77 -5.42
N THR A 339 -9.41 -17.08 -5.58
CA THR A 339 -9.30 -17.77 -6.88
C THR A 339 -10.12 -17.10 -7.99
N GLY A 340 -11.29 -16.56 -7.68
CA GLY A 340 -12.15 -15.87 -8.65
C GLY A 340 -11.58 -14.56 -9.21
N ARG A 341 -10.54 -14.00 -8.58
CA ARG A 341 -9.86 -12.75 -9.00
C ARG A 341 -8.52 -12.99 -9.68
N VAL A 342 -8.08 -14.24 -9.78
CA VAL A 342 -6.78 -14.57 -10.36
C VAL A 342 -6.86 -14.49 -11.90
N PRO A 343 -5.92 -13.78 -12.56
CA PRO A 343 -5.80 -13.77 -14.02
C PRO A 343 -5.69 -15.18 -14.59
N ARG A 344 -6.22 -15.39 -15.81
CA ARG A 344 -6.30 -16.73 -16.43
C ARG A 344 -4.93 -17.37 -16.64
N ASP A 345 -3.95 -16.57 -17.02
CA ASP A 345 -2.56 -16.94 -17.23
C ASP A 345 -1.84 -17.33 -15.93
N GLU A 346 -2.26 -16.80 -14.79
CA GLU A 346 -1.70 -17.13 -13.46
C GLU A 346 -2.48 -18.25 -12.74
N LEU A 347 -3.64 -18.65 -13.27
CA LEU A 347 -4.58 -19.54 -12.56
C LEU A 347 -3.99 -20.93 -12.28
N SER A 348 -3.19 -21.49 -13.21
CA SER A 348 -2.55 -22.80 -13.04
C SER A 348 -1.63 -22.80 -11.82
N ASP A 349 -0.70 -21.84 -11.76
CA ASP A 349 0.26 -21.73 -10.67
C ASP A 349 -0.42 -21.39 -9.34
N HIS A 350 -1.44 -20.52 -9.36
CA HIS A 350 -2.22 -20.21 -8.16
C HIS A 350 -2.89 -21.45 -7.56
N LEU A 351 -3.63 -22.21 -8.37
CA LEU A 351 -4.33 -23.40 -7.90
C LEU A 351 -3.35 -24.49 -7.41
N ARG A 352 -2.24 -24.69 -8.14
CA ARG A 352 -1.17 -25.60 -7.72
C ARG A 352 -0.62 -25.21 -6.36
N ARG A 353 -0.30 -23.93 -6.17
CA ARG A 353 0.21 -23.39 -4.91
C ARG A 353 -0.76 -23.62 -3.74
N VAL A 354 -2.07 -23.42 -3.96
CA VAL A 354 -3.08 -23.70 -2.94
C VAL A 354 -3.11 -25.18 -2.56
N VAL A 355 -3.00 -26.09 -3.54
CA VAL A 355 -2.92 -27.53 -3.31
C VAL A 355 -1.69 -27.88 -2.47
N GLU A 356 -0.52 -27.36 -2.83
CA GLU A 356 0.74 -27.59 -2.12
C GLU A 356 0.65 -27.12 -0.65
N LEU A 357 0.02 -25.96 -0.39
CA LEU A 357 -0.17 -25.44 0.96
C LEU A 357 -1.13 -26.30 1.79
N TYR A 358 -2.23 -26.78 1.22
CA TYR A 358 -3.11 -27.72 1.92
C TYR A 358 -2.42 -29.05 2.21
N ALA A 359 -1.60 -29.56 1.28
CA ALA A 359 -0.79 -30.76 1.52
C ALA A 359 0.21 -30.54 2.67
N ALA A 360 0.94 -29.41 2.66
CA ALA A 360 1.86 -29.04 3.73
C ALA A 360 1.16 -28.88 5.10
N ALA A 361 -0.12 -28.51 5.10
CA ALA A 361 -0.95 -28.41 6.30
C ALA A 361 -1.59 -29.74 6.76
N GLY A 362 -1.31 -30.86 6.06
CA GLY A 362 -1.96 -32.15 6.30
C GLY A 362 -3.46 -32.18 5.97
N ASP A 363 -3.99 -31.18 5.24
CA ASP A 363 -5.40 -31.07 4.87
C ASP A 363 -5.62 -31.59 3.44
N ALA A 364 -5.42 -32.90 3.29
CA ALA A 364 -5.56 -33.54 1.99
C ALA A 364 -6.99 -33.48 1.44
N VAL A 365 -8.01 -33.28 2.29
CA VAL A 365 -9.41 -33.18 1.88
C VAL A 365 -9.62 -31.89 1.09
N ARG A 366 -9.30 -30.72 1.67
CA ARG A 366 -9.46 -29.45 0.97
C ARG A 366 -8.51 -29.34 -0.23
N GLY A 367 -7.28 -29.86 -0.11
CA GLY A 367 -6.35 -29.91 -1.24
C GLY A 367 -6.91 -30.70 -2.44
N ARG A 368 -7.58 -31.84 -2.20
CA ARG A 368 -8.23 -32.62 -3.28
C ARG A 368 -9.41 -31.90 -3.91
N GLU A 369 -10.18 -31.13 -3.14
CA GLU A 369 -11.27 -30.31 -3.70
C GLU A 369 -10.73 -29.22 -4.63
N VAL A 370 -9.63 -28.56 -4.26
CA VAL A 370 -8.96 -27.59 -5.14
C VAL A 370 -8.41 -28.28 -6.40
N ALA A 371 -7.79 -29.46 -6.27
CA ALA A 371 -7.32 -30.22 -7.43
C ALA A 371 -8.48 -30.67 -8.35
N ARG A 372 -9.65 -31.02 -7.78
CA ARG A 372 -10.86 -31.33 -8.56
C ARG A 372 -11.36 -30.09 -9.30
N PHE A 373 -11.40 -28.94 -8.62
CA PHE A 373 -11.75 -27.67 -9.26
C PHE A 373 -10.79 -27.34 -10.42
N ALA A 374 -9.48 -27.54 -10.24
CA ALA A 374 -8.48 -27.31 -11.29
C ALA A 374 -8.73 -28.14 -12.56
N ARG A 375 -9.16 -29.41 -12.44
CA ARG A 375 -9.57 -30.25 -13.59
C ARG A 375 -10.70 -29.67 -14.43
N THR A 376 -11.57 -28.85 -13.84
CA THR A 376 -12.67 -28.20 -14.56
C THR A 376 -12.26 -26.91 -15.25
N ARG A 377 -11.08 -26.36 -14.94
CA ARG A 377 -10.65 -25.03 -15.38
C ARG A 377 -9.38 -25.05 -16.24
N LEU A 378 -8.56 -26.08 -16.10
CA LEU A 378 -7.27 -26.21 -16.77
C LEU A 378 -7.28 -27.36 -17.78
N PRO A 379 -6.54 -27.26 -18.89
CA PRO A 379 -6.35 -28.38 -19.81
C PRO A 379 -5.70 -29.58 -19.13
N ALA A 380 -6.06 -30.81 -19.54
CA ALA A 380 -5.48 -32.04 -18.99
C ALA A 380 -3.94 -32.06 -19.08
N ALA A 381 -3.39 -31.63 -20.22
CA ALA A 381 -1.95 -31.55 -20.45
C ALA A 381 -1.22 -30.67 -19.42
N GLU A 382 -1.87 -29.62 -18.90
CA GLU A 382 -1.30 -28.75 -17.87
C GLU A 382 -1.19 -29.48 -16.52
N LEU A 383 -2.20 -30.27 -16.17
CA LEU A 383 -2.24 -31.07 -14.94
C LEU A 383 -1.27 -32.27 -14.97
N GLU A 384 -0.88 -32.72 -16.17
CA GLU A 384 0.10 -33.79 -16.37
C GLU A 384 1.55 -33.31 -16.22
N ARG A 385 1.78 -31.98 -16.21
CA ARG A 385 3.12 -31.42 -15.99
C ARG A 385 3.66 -31.85 -14.62
N ALA A 386 4.99 -32.00 -14.55
CA ALA A 386 5.67 -32.49 -13.35
C ALA A 386 5.30 -31.73 -12.05
N PRO A 387 5.20 -30.39 -12.03
CA PRO A 387 4.80 -29.65 -10.82
C PRO A 387 3.41 -30.03 -10.32
N TRP A 388 2.43 -30.16 -11.21
CA TRP A 388 1.07 -30.54 -10.85
C TRP A 388 0.98 -31.99 -10.37
N ARG A 389 1.68 -32.92 -11.02
CA ARG A 389 1.76 -34.32 -10.56
C ARG A 389 2.34 -34.43 -9.17
N ALA A 390 3.40 -33.66 -8.85
CA ALA A 390 4.00 -33.61 -7.52
C ALA A 390 3.01 -33.08 -6.48
N ALA A 391 2.33 -31.97 -6.77
CA ALA A 391 1.33 -31.37 -5.88
C ALA A 391 0.17 -32.33 -5.58
N ILE A 392 -0.35 -33.03 -6.59
CA ILE A 392 -1.43 -34.02 -6.42
C ILE A 392 -0.94 -35.25 -5.64
N ALA A 393 0.29 -35.71 -5.89
CA ALA A 393 0.87 -36.84 -5.17
C ALA A 393 1.04 -36.55 -3.68
N ALA A 394 1.38 -35.31 -3.31
CA ALA A 394 1.50 -34.88 -1.91
C ALA A 394 0.17 -34.93 -1.13
N LEU A 395 -0.98 -35.02 -1.80
CA LEU A 395 -2.30 -35.20 -1.17
C LEU A 395 -2.65 -36.67 -0.89
N ARG A 396 -1.82 -37.62 -1.30
CA ARG A 396 -2.08 -39.04 -1.01
C ARG A 396 -1.89 -39.26 0.49
N PRO A 397 -2.80 -39.98 1.15
CA PRO A 397 -2.54 -40.40 2.52
C PRO A 397 -1.22 -41.19 2.55
N PRO A 398 -0.39 -41.02 3.60
CA PRO A 398 0.78 -41.87 3.76
C PRO A 398 0.32 -43.33 3.68
N ALA A 399 1.07 -44.16 2.95
CA ALA A 399 0.78 -45.57 2.88
C ALA A 399 0.73 -46.09 4.32
N VAL A 400 -0.46 -46.47 4.77
CA VAL A 400 -0.62 -47.04 6.11
C VAL A 400 0.23 -48.30 6.10
N PRO A 401 1.33 -48.39 6.89
CA PRO A 401 2.03 -49.66 7.02
C PRO A 401 0.98 -50.66 7.50
N ALA A 402 0.85 -51.79 6.79
CA ALA A 402 -0.19 -52.78 7.04
C ALA A 402 -0.25 -53.08 8.54
N ALA A 403 -1.24 -52.51 9.23
CA ALA A 403 -1.37 -52.67 10.66
C ALA A 403 -1.85 -54.11 10.91
N PRO A 404 -1.19 -54.87 11.80
CA PRO A 404 -1.70 -56.16 12.21
C PRO A 404 -3.08 -55.97 12.82
N ALA A 405 -3.96 -56.93 12.54
CA ALA A 405 -5.39 -56.85 12.78
C ALA A 405 -5.75 -56.44 14.23
N ALA A 406 -6.80 -55.62 14.30
CA ALA A 406 -7.61 -55.30 15.47
C ALA A 406 -6.97 -54.42 16.56
N ARG A 407 -7.40 -53.16 16.63
CA ARG A 407 -7.75 -52.49 17.89
C ARG A 407 -8.82 -51.42 17.67
N ALA A 408 -9.62 -51.24 18.72
CA ALA A 408 -10.92 -50.60 18.75
C ALA A 408 -11.02 -49.21 18.09
N ARG A 409 -12.19 -48.96 17.51
CA ARG A 409 -12.64 -47.70 16.91
C ARG A 409 -12.45 -46.54 17.91
N ALA A 410 -11.44 -45.70 17.69
CA ALA A 410 -11.32 -44.44 18.39
C ALA A 410 -12.47 -43.49 17.98
N PRO A 411 -12.99 -42.65 18.89
CA PRO A 411 -14.07 -41.73 18.59
C PRO A 411 -13.64 -40.71 17.53
N ALA A 412 -14.61 -40.30 16.69
CA ALA A 412 -14.39 -39.37 15.60
C ALA A 412 -13.79 -38.04 16.11
N PRO A 413 -12.81 -37.45 15.40
CA PRO A 413 -12.28 -36.14 15.76
C PRO A 413 -13.42 -35.11 15.69
N ALA A 414 -13.53 -34.30 16.75
CA ALA A 414 -14.46 -33.18 16.84
C ALA A 414 -14.28 -32.23 15.64
N PRO A 415 -15.34 -31.51 15.19
CA PRO A 415 -15.23 -30.54 14.10
C PRO A 415 -14.13 -29.53 14.42
N ALA A 416 -13.18 -29.40 13.49
CA ALA A 416 -12.05 -28.48 13.60
C ALA A 416 -12.55 -27.03 13.50
N ASP A 417 -12.81 -26.42 14.66
CA ASP A 417 -13.10 -25.00 14.78
C ASP A 417 -12.02 -24.26 15.62
N ASP A 418 -11.71 -23.04 15.21
CA ASP A 418 -10.77 -22.06 15.80
C ASP A 418 -9.29 -22.43 16.01
N GLY A 419 -8.85 -23.67 15.73
CA GLY A 419 -7.45 -24.08 15.95
C GLY A 419 -6.42 -23.26 15.16
N ASP A 420 -6.67 -23.02 13.87
CA ASP A 420 -5.72 -22.34 12.99
C ASP A 420 -5.72 -20.82 13.15
N LEU A 421 -6.89 -20.22 13.45
CA LEU A 421 -6.98 -18.80 13.81
C LEU A 421 -6.29 -18.54 15.15
N ARG A 422 -6.42 -19.46 16.12
CA ARG A 422 -5.64 -19.43 17.36
C ARG A 422 -4.15 -19.63 17.10
N ALA A 423 -3.75 -20.54 16.22
CA ALA A 423 -2.33 -20.75 15.88
C ALA A 423 -1.74 -19.52 15.18
N ALA A 424 -2.45 -18.91 14.24
CA ALA A 424 -2.03 -17.67 13.59
C ALA A 424 -1.93 -16.51 14.60
N ARG A 425 -2.92 -16.34 15.47
CA ARG A 425 -2.88 -15.33 16.56
C ARG A 425 -1.75 -15.61 17.53
N ALA A 426 -1.52 -16.86 17.91
CA ALA A 426 -0.44 -17.27 18.81
C ALA A 426 0.93 -17.09 18.19
N ALA A 427 1.10 -17.35 16.89
CA ALA A 427 2.34 -17.07 16.16
C ALA A 427 2.60 -15.56 16.06
N VAL A 428 1.55 -14.74 15.88
CA VAL A 428 1.67 -13.28 15.96
C VAL A 428 2.05 -12.82 17.37
N GLU A 429 1.44 -13.37 18.42
CA GLU A 429 1.81 -13.04 19.81
C GLU A 429 3.22 -13.51 20.17
N ALA A 430 3.64 -14.71 19.74
CA ALA A 430 5.01 -15.20 19.94
C ALA A 430 6.04 -14.29 19.24
N ALA A 431 5.75 -13.85 18.00
CA ALA A 431 6.57 -12.90 17.28
C ALA A 431 6.61 -11.51 17.96
N ARG A 432 5.51 -11.06 18.57
CA ARG A 432 5.45 -9.82 19.37
C ARG A 432 6.31 -9.89 20.63
N LEU A 433 6.40 -11.06 21.25
CA LEU A 433 7.16 -11.30 22.47
C LEU A 433 8.64 -11.62 22.22
N GLY A 434 9.09 -11.68 20.96
CA GLY A 434 10.46 -12.08 20.61
C GLY A 434 10.77 -13.55 20.91
N ALA A 435 9.73 -14.37 21.13
CA ALA A 435 9.87 -15.79 21.44
C ALA A 435 9.94 -16.59 20.13
N ALA A 436 11.03 -17.33 19.93
CA ALA A 436 11.11 -18.30 18.85
C ALA A 436 9.94 -19.31 18.97
N PRO A 437 9.31 -19.73 17.84
CA PRO A 437 8.25 -20.72 17.90
C PRO A 437 8.81 -22.01 18.50
N ALA A 438 8.15 -22.49 19.57
CA ALA A 438 8.47 -23.78 20.16
C ALA A 438 8.21 -24.87 19.12
N THR A 439 9.28 -25.39 18.52
CA THR A 439 9.25 -26.63 17.77
C THR A 439 8.85 -27.73 18.75
N ARG A 440 7.65 -28.30 18.61
CA ARG A 440 7.31 -29.53 19.33
C ARG A 440 8.23 -30.65 18.81
N PRO A 441 8.73 -31.52 19.70
CA PRO A 441 9.64 -32.60 19.35
C PRO A 441 9.00 -33.64 18.42
#